data_AF-A0A8X6YYG2-F1
#
_entry.id   AF-A0A8X6YYG2-F1
#
_cell.length_a   1.000
_cell.length_b   1.000
_cell.length_c   1.000
_cell.angle_alpha   90.00
_cell.angle_beta   90.00
_cell.angle_gamma   90.00
#
_symmetry.space_group_name_H-M   'P 1'
#
loop_
_entity.id
_entity.type
_entity.pdbx_description
1 polymer ?
#
loop_
_entity_poly.entity_id
_entity_poly.type
_entity_poly.pdbx_seq_one_letter_code
_entity_poly.pdbx_strand_id
1 'polypeptide(L)' 'MKCPKCEGLMVVQAFFDHFFNFEAWRCINCGNIIAKKERTIEFDVFSIFNQQQKIKQRK' A
#
# COMPACT_ATOMS: atom_id res chain seq x y z
N MET A 1 8.76 -4.37 15.24
CA MET A 1 9.76 -3.90 14.26
C MET A 1 10.44 -2.65 14.82
N LYS A 2 11.77 -2.54 14.75
CA LYS A 2 12.51 -1.34 15.15
C LYS A 2 12.95 -0.57 13.91
N CYS A 3 12.97 0.76 14.00
CA CYS A 3 13.39 1.60 12.88
C CYS A 3 14.90 1.41 12.59
N PRO A 4 15.31 1.15 11.34
CA PRO A 4 16.73 1.02 11.01
C PRO A 4 17.51 2.34 11.11
N LYS A 5 16.82 3.49 11.17
CA LYS A 5 17.44 4.81 11.23
C LYS A 5 17.66 5.32 12.66
N CYS A 6 16.75 5.03 13.58
CA CYS A 6 16.78 5.59 14.95
C CYS A 6 16.44 4.59 16.05
N GLU A 7 16.29 3.31 15.70
CA GLU A 7 15.87 2.21 16.59
C GLU A 7 14.51 2.38 17.30
N GLY A 8 13.81 3.49 17.01
CA GLY A 8 12.50 3.79 17.57
C GLY A 8 11.42 2.81 17.12
N LEU A 9 10.30 2.83 17.84
CA LEU A 9 9.13 2.00 17.56
C LEU A 9 8.58 2.29 16.16
N MET A 10 8.26 1.22 15.43
CA MET A 10 7.52 1.29 14.17
C MET A 10 6.11 0.73 14.35
N VAL A 11 5.15 1.37 13.71
CA VAL A 11 3.74 0.96 13.65
C VAL A 11 3.31 0.79 12.20
N VAL A 12 2.35 -0.11 11.96
CA VAL A 12 1.74 -0.22 10.63
C VAL A 12 0.76 0.93 10.45
N GLN A 13 0.84 1.61 9.31
CA GLN A 13 -0.07 2.67 8.93
C GLN A 13 -0.48 2.48 7.47
N ALA A 14 -1.75 2.72 7.17
CA ALA A 14 -2.26 2.80 5.81
C ALA A 14 -1.89 4.15 5.20
N PHE A 15 -1.34 4.11 3.99
CA PHE A 15 -1.02 5.26 3.18
C PHE A 15 -1.90 5.24 1.93
N PHE A 16 -2.35 6.44 1.57
CA PHE A 16 -3.23 6.68 0.45
C PHE A 16 -2.52 7.70 -0.45
N ASP A 17 -2.25 7.30 -1.68
CA ASP A 17 -1.89 8.19 -2.78
C ASP A 17 -3.04 8.21 -3.80
N HIS A 18 -2.98 9.11 -4.77
CA HIS A 18 -4.03 9.28 -5.79
C HIS A 18 -4.37 7.97 -6.53
N PHE A 19 -3.43 7.02 -6.58
CA PHE A 19 -3.57 5.76 -7.31
C PHE A 19 -3.47 4.50 -6.45
N PHE A 20 -2.91 4.58 -5.25
CA PHE A 20 -2.54 3.38 -4.48
C PHE A 20 -2.89 3.51 -3.00
N ASN A 21 -3.46 2.44 -2.46
CA ASN A 21 -3.64 2.24 -1.03
C ASN A 21 -2.69 1.13 -0.60
N PHE A 22 -1.75 1.45 0.28
CA PHE A 22 -0.76 0.48 0.76
C PHE A 22 -0.52 0.61 2.26
N GLU A 23 -0.27 -0.52 2.91
CA GLU A 23 0.19 -0.53 4.29
C GLU A 23 1.72 -0.46 4.32
N ALA A 24 2.25 0.41 5.17
CA ALA A 24 3.68 0.48 5.42
C ALA A 24 3.98 0.69 6.91
N TRP A 25 5.20 0.34 7.30
CA TRP A 25 5.70 0.60 8.64
C TRP A 25 6.16 2.04 8.73
N ARG A 26 5.60 2.83 9.64
CA ARG A 26 6.02 4.18 9.96
C ARG A 26 6.68 4.23 11.33
N CYS A 27 7.87 4.82 11.41
CA CYS A 27 8.51 5.11 12.68
C CYS A 27 7.83 6.30 13.38
N ILE A 28 7.47 6.14 14.65
CA ILE A 28 6.87 7.23 15.45
C ILE A 28 7.90 8.32 15.75
N ASN A 29 9.17 7.94 15.97
CA ASN A 29 10.20 8.87 16.42
C ASN A 29 10.77 9.74 15.29
N CYS A 30 11.19 9.14 14.16
CA CYS A 30 11.85 9.87 13.07
C CYS A 30 11.04 9.93 11.77
N GLY A 31 9.85 9.33 11.73
CA GLY A 31 8.98 9.34 10.55
C GLY A 31 9.42 8.43 9.39
N ASN A 32 10.51 7.67 9.51
CA ASN A 32 10.97 6.78 8.44
C ASN A 32 9.90 5.74 8.06
N ILE A 33 9.68 5.54 6.76
CA ILE A 33 8.64 4.66 6.21
C ILE A 33 9.31 3.49 5.49
N ILE A 34 8.86 2.26 5.77
CA ILE A 34 9.33 1.03 5.11
C ILE A 34 8.12 0.29 4.58
N ALA A 35 8.09 0.03 3.28
CA ALA A 35 7.02 -0.74 2.65
C ALA A 35 6.86 -2.11 3.33
N LYS A 36 5.62 -2.46 3.67
CA LYS A 36 5.28 -3.82 4.09
C LYS A 36 5.32 -4.68 2.82
N LYS A 37 6.16 -5.71 2.75
CA LYS A 37 6.32 -6.58 1.56
C LYS A 37 5.06 -7.43 1.23
N GLU A 38 3.91 -7.14 1.83
CA GLU A 38 2.66 -7.83 1.56
C GLU A 38 1.96 -7.14 0.41
N ARG A 39 1.82 -7.91 -0.69
CA ARG A 39 1.10 -7.63 -1.94
C ARG A 39 0.14 -6.44 -1.81
N THR A 40 0.64 -5.25 -2.14
CA THR A 40 -0.20 -4.12 -2.47
C THR A 40 -1.22 -4.63 -3.48
N ILE A 41 -2.50 -4.39 -3.23
CA ILE A 41 -3.55 -4.78 -4.16
C ILE A 41 -3.26 -4.01 -5.45
N GLU A 42 -2.60 -4.65 -6.42
CA GLU A 42 -2.23 -4.05 -7.72
C GLU A 42 -3.46 -3.67 -8.55
N PHE A 43 -4.65 -4.10 -8.11
CA PHE A 43 -5.93 -3.79 -8.73
C PHE A 43 -6.93 -3.32 -7.67
N ASP A 44 -7.16 -2.02 -7.58
CA ASP A 44 -8.30 -1.54 -6.81
C ASP A 44 -9.62 -2.11 -7.37
N VAL A 45 -10.70 -2.06 -6.59
CA VAL A 45 -12.01 -2.58 -7.00
C VAL A 45 -12.46 -1.98 -8.33
N PHE A 46 -12.09 -0.73 -8.61
CA PHE A 46 -12.34 -0.05 -9.89
C PHE A 46 -11.54 -0.65 -11.05
N SER A 47 -10.27 -1.00 -10.84
CA SER A 47 -9.42 -1.65 -11.85
C SER A 47 -9.95 -3.04 -12.19
N ILE A 48 -10.38 -3.81 -11.18
CA ILE A 48 -11.03 -5.11 -11.38
C ILE A 48 -12.34 -4.93 -12.16
N PHE A 49 -13.17 -3.96 -11.78
CA PHE A 49 -14.42 -3.65 -12.48
C PHE A 49 -14.17 -3.26 -13.94
N ASN A 50 -13.23 -2.35 -14.20
CA ASN A 50 -12.89 -1.91 -15.55
C ASN A 50 -12.33 -3.05 -16.41
N GLN A 51 -11.52 -3.94 -15.83
CA GLN A 51 -11.03 -5.13 -16.52
C GLN A 51 -12.18 -6.05 -16.93
N GLN A 52 -13.15 -6.29 -16.03
CA GLN A 52 -14.34 -7.09 -16.34
C GLN A 52 -15.19 -6.46 -17.44
N GLN A 53 -15.36 -5.13 -17.45
CA GLN A 53 -16.08 -4.42 -18.51
C GLN A 53 -15.39 -4.56 -19.87
N LYS A 54 -14.06 -4.40 -19.93
CA LYS A 54 -13.27 -4.59 -21.17
C LYS A 54 -13.38 -6.02 -21.72
N ILE A 55 -13.45 -7.03 -20.85
CA ILE A 55 -13.63 -8.43 -21.26
C ILE A 55 -15.05 -8.65 -21.82
N LYS A 56 -16.08 -8.05 -21.21
CA LYS A 56 -17.46 -8.13 -21.71
C LYS A 56 -17.66 -7.48 -23.08
N GLN A 57 -16.99 -6.36 -23.37
CA GLN A 57 -17.08 -5.65 -24.65
C GLN A 57 -16.33 -6.34 -25.80
N ARG A 58 -15.49 -7.33 -25.52
CA ARG A 58 -14.73 -8.11 -26.51
C ARG A 58 -15.44 -9.40 -26.98
N LYS A 59 -16.60 -9.73 -26.39
CA LYS A 59 -17.50 -10.79 -26.86
C LYS A 59 -18.64 -10.18 -27.65
#